data_AF-A0A923ZYJ8-F1
#
_entry.id   AF-A0A923ZYJ8-F1
#
_cell.length_a   1.000
_cell.length_b   1.000
_cell.length_c   1.000
_cell.angle_alpha   90.00
_cell.angle_beta   90.00
_cell.angle_gamma   90.00
#
_symmetry.space_group_name_H-M   'P 1'
#
loop_
_entity.id
_entity.type
_entity.pdbx_description
1 polymer ?
#
loop_
_entity_poly.entity_id
_entity_poly.type
_entity_poly.pdbx_seq_one_letter_code
_entity_poly.pdbx_strand_id
1 'polypeptide(L)'
;ATSRTPFDFGHTGALLETALAASVTGIALGWLAKPLFKVGPMIFESGVQTAFRFNSYIALAVASRLAGDQGTSLMALIIGFAVPLCNMAAVHALAHKQGGVFKALLKNPLLVATVSGVLFNLAGLHLPEVAGATLQRLGNASIALGLITVGAGLRLSEAGRSNGIAAYFIGVKLLVLPVVAFVIGHWLALPPLHLQIAVMFCALPTASSAYVLAARMGGNGPFVAFVVSAGTLVSALTLPLWLLLLV
;
A
#
# COMPACT_ATOMS: atom_id res chain seq x y z
N ALA A 1 7.59 -2.56 -27.89
CA ALA A 1 7.71 -3.96 -28.38
C ALA A 1 7.25 -4.90 -27.27
N THR A 2 5.95 -4.83 -26.92
CA THR A 2 5.46 -5.11 -25.56
C THR A 2 4.36 -6.16 -25.51
N SER A 3 4.20 -6.98 -26.55
CA SER A 3 2.97 -7.78 -26.73
C SER A 3 3.12 -9.30 -26.63
N ARG A 4 4.24 -9.88 -26.16
CA ARG A 4 4.37 -11.36 -26.03
C ARG A 4 5.38 -11.80 -24.95
N THR A 5 5.06 -11.61 -23.67
CA THR A 5 5.48 -12.57 -22.65
C THR A 5 4.24 -13.39 -22.29
N PRO A 6 4.20 -14.71 -22.56
CA PRO A 6 3.05 -15.51 -22.19
C PRO A 6 2.93 -15.48 -20.66
N PHE A 7 1.84 -14.91 -20.15
CA PHE A 7 1.52 -15.02 -18.73
C PHE A 7 1.23 -16.49 -18.46
N ASP A 8 2.14 -17.14 -17.74
CA ASP A 8 1.85 -18.45 -17.17
C ASP A 8 0.80 -18.24 -16.08
N PHE A 9 -0.44 -18.63 -16.39
CA PHE A 9 -1.59 -18.43 -15.52
C PHE A 9 -1.41 -19.09 -14.14
N GLY A 10 -0.62 -20.18 -14.05
CA GLY A 10 -0.33 -20.84 -12.78
C GLY A 10 0.53 -19.98 -11.86
N HIS A 11 1.70 -19.57 -12.34
CA HIS A 11 2.64 -18.76 -11.56
C HIS A 11 2.13 -17.33 -11.29
N THR A 12 1.40 -16.76 -12.26
CA THR A 12 0.80 -15.43 -12.12
C THR A 12 -0.35 -15.45 -11.09
N GLY A 13 -1.15 -16.52 -11.07
CA GLY A 13 -2.18 -16.75 -10.06
C GLY A 13 -1.59 -16.88 -8.66
N ALA A 14 -0.61 -17.76 -8.48
CA ALA A 14 0.08 -17.96 -7.20
C ALA A 14 0.76 -16.68 -6.67
N LEU A 15 1.28 -15.82 -7.56
CA LEU A 15 1.84 -14.52 -7.20
C LEU A 15 0.77 -13.62 -6.59
N LEU A 16 -0.39 -13.52 -7.26
CA LEU A 16 -1.52 -12.73 -6.79
C LEU A 16 -2.06 -13.27 -5.47
N GLU A 17 -2.23 -14.59 -5.37
CA GLU A 17 -2.66 -15.25 -4.13
C GLU A 17 -1.72 -14.92 -2.97
N THR A 18 -0.40 -15.00 -3.19
CA THR A 18 0.60 -14.65 -2.17
C THR A 18 0.48 -13.20 -1.72
N ALA A 19 0.44 -12.25 -2.66
CA ALA A 19 0.38 -10.83 -2.35
C ALA A 19 -0.95 -10.42 -1.69
N LEU A 20 -2.06 -10.98 -2.14
CA LEU A 20 -3.39 -10.71 -1.59
C LEU A 20 -3.57 -11.36 -0.22
N ALA A 21 -3.12 -12.61 -0.03
CA ALA A 21 -3.14 -13.28 1.27
C ALA A 21 -2.29 -12.53 2.31
N ALA A 22 -1.11 -12.05 1.93
CA ALA A 22 -0.30 -11.19 2.79
C ALA A 22 -1.00 -9.86 3.10
N SER A 23 -1.66 -9.24 2.11
CA SER A 23 -2.44 -8.00 2.32
C SER A 23 -3.62 -8.22 3.28
N VAL A 24 -4.38 -9.31 3.12
CA VAL A 24 -5.47 -9.71 4.02
C VAL A 24 -4.94 -10.01 5.43
N THR A 25 -3.77 -10.64 5.53
CA THR A 25 -3.10 -10.87 6.82
C THR A 25 -2.73 -9.54 7.48
N GLY A 26 -2.24 -8.56 6.72
CA GLY A 26 -1.96 -7.21 7.23
C GLY A 26 -3.20 -6.46 7.69
N ILE A 27 -4.32 -6.64 6.99
CA ILE A 27 -5.64 -6.17 7.43
C ILE A 27 -5.99 -6.85 8.76
N ALA A 28 -6.00 -8.19 8.84
CA ALA A 28 -6.34 -8.90 10.06
C ALA A 28 -5.46 -8.48 11.26
N LEU A 29 -4.14 -8.44 11.07
CA LEU A 29 -3.18 -8.02 12.10
C LEU A 29 -3.32 -6.54 12.47
N GLY A 30 -3.66 -5.67 11.52
CA GLY A 30 -3.98 -4.28 11.80
C GLY A 30 -5.16 -4.16 12.77
N TRP A 31 -6.24 -4.90 12.53
CA TRP A 31 -7.41 -4.89 13.42
C TRP A 31 -7.15 -5.57 14.76
N LEU A 32 -6.26 -6.57 14.79
CA LEU A 32 -5.80 -7.21 16.02
C LEU A 32 -5.09 -6.23 16.98
N ALA A 33 -4.60 -5.09 16.50
CA ALA A 33 -4.07 -4.04 17.37
C ALA A 33 -5.13 -3.46 18.33
N LYS A 34 -6.42 -3.54 17.99
CA LYS A 34 -7.52 -2.97 18.79
C LYS A 34 -7.63 -3.57 20.19
N PRO A 35 -7.68 -4.91 20.38
CA PRO A 35 -7.65 -5.51 21.71
C PRO A 35 -6.27 -5.41 22.39
N LEU A 36 -5.18 -5.38 21.63
CA LEU A 36 -3.81 -5.36 22.17
C LEU A 36 -3.41 -4.00 22.74
N PHE A 37 -3.88 -2.91 22.14
CA PHE A 37 -3.53 -1.54 22.51
C PHE A 37 -4.78 -0.75 22.90
N LYS A 38 -4.89 -0.37 24.18
CA LYS A 38 -5.98 0.48 24.69
C LYS A 38 -5.74 1.96 24.34
N VAL A 39 -5.70 2.29 23.05
CA VAL A 39 -5.55 3.67 22.56
C VAL A 39 -6.89 4.30 22.21
N GLY A 40 -6.92 5.63 22.13
CA GLY A 40 -8.12 6.36 21.70
C GLY A 40 -8.60 5.90 20.31
N PRO A 41 -9.92 5.78 20.07
CA PRO A 41 -10.48 5.27 18.81
C PRO A 41 -9.92 5.99 17.57
N MET A 42 -9.74 7.30 17.64
CA MET A 42 -9.22 8.11 16.53
C MET A 42 -7.78 7.74 16.14
N ILE A 43 -6.92 7.38 17.09
CA ILE A 43 -5.54 6.95 16.82
C ILE A 43 -5.55 5.59 16.13
N PHE A 44 -6.34 4.65 16.66
CA PHE A 44 -6.47 3.31 16.09
C PHE A 44 -7.07 3.33 14.68
N GLU A 45 -8.24 3.96 14.51
CA GLU A 45 -8.98 4.02 13.22
C GLU A 45 -8.16 4.70 12.12
N SER A 46 -7.37 5.71 12.48
CA SER A 46 -6.50 6.39 11.52
C SER A 46 -5.23 5.58 11.23
N GLY A 47 -4.69 4.91 12.26
CA GLY A 47 -3.46 4.16 12.21
C GLY A 47 -3.55 2.80 11.54
N VAL A 48 -4.66 2.09 11.67
CA VAL A 48 -4.79 0.68 11.24
C VAL A 48 -4.46 0.49 9.76
N GLN A 49 -4.81 1.47 8.92
CA GLN A 49 -4.49 1.46 7.50
C GLN A 49 -2.99 1.41 7.20
N THR A 50 -2.16 1.87 8.13
CA THR A 50 -0.71 1.91 7.94
C THR A 50 -0.08 0.52 7.96
N ALA A 51 -0.75 -0.47 8.56
CA ALA A 51 -0.27 -1.86 8.63
C ALA A 51 -0.31 -2.60 7.28
N PHE A 52 -1.18 -2.20 6.35
CA PHE A 52 -1.40 -2.94 5.10
C PHE A 52 -1.32 -2.08 3.83
N ARG A 53 -1.45 -0.75 3.91
CA ARG A 53 -1.20 0.12 2.75
C ARG A 53 0.29 0.08 2.38
N PHE A 54 0.58 0.25 1.10
CA PHE A 54 1.93 0.18 0.53
C PHE A 54 2.18 1.35 -0.43
N ASN A 55 3.45 1.72 -0.59
CA ASN A 55 3.86 2.80 -1.48
C ASN A 55 4.13 2.29 -2.91
N SER A 56 3.17 2.50 -3.81
CA SER A 56 3.26 2.08 -5.22
C SER A 56 4.41 2.72 -6.00
N TYR A 57 4.90 3.90 -5.60
CA TYR A 57 6.02 4.55 -6.30
C TYR A 57 7.33 3.85 -6.02
N ILE A 58 7.60 3.56 -4.74
CA ILE A 58 8.75 2.75 -4.34
C ILE A 58 8.62 1.35 -4.94
N ALA A 59 7.40 0.80 -4.99
CA ALA A 59 7.13 -0.49 -5.61
C ALA A 59 7.64 -0.58 -7.05
N LEU A 60 7.19 0.35 -7.91
CA LEU A 60 7.54 0.35 -9.33
C LEU A 60 9.01 0.72 -9.55
N ALA A 61 9.54 1.66 -8.76
CA ALA A 61 10.95 2.05 -8.82
C ALA A 61 11.88 0.87 -8.48
N VAL A 62 11.62 0.16 -7.39
CA VAL A 62 12.44 -0.99 -6.99
C VAL A 62 12.23 -2.17 -7.95
N ALA A 63 10.99 -2.43 -8.38
CA ALA A 63 10.69 -3.50 -9.34
C ALA A 63 11.42 -3.32 -10.68
N SER A 64 11.45 -2.08 -11.21
CA SER A 64 12.20 -1.75 -12.42
C SER A 64 13.70 -1.95 -12.26
N ARG A 65 14.26 -1.64 -11.09
CA ARG A 65 15.68 -1.85 -10.80
C ARG A 65 16.03 -3.33 -10.61
N LEU A 66 15.11 -4.11 -10.03
CA LEU A 66 15.33 -5.52 -9.73
C LEU A 66 15.27 -6.39 -10.99
N ALA A 67 14.26 -6.19 -11.84
CA ALA A 67 13.97 -7.10 -12.95
C ALA A 67 13.43 -6.39 -14.22
N GLY A 68 13.68 -5.09 -14.37
CA GLY A 68 13.31 -4.33 -15.56
C GLY A 68 11.81 -4.36 -15.86
N ASP A 69 11.47 -4.51 -17.14
CA ASP A 69 10.09 -4.52 -17.64
C ASP A 69 9.26 -5.68 -17.08
N GLN A 70 9.90 -6.84 -16.84
CA GLN A 70 9.21 -8.00 -16.27
C GLN A 70 8.83 -7.73 -14.80
N GLY A 71 9.76 -7.20 -14.01
CA GLY A 71 9.50 -6.83 -12.61
C GLY A 71 8.40 -5.79 -12.48
N THR A 72 8.44 -4.74 -13.32
CA THR A 72 7.41 -3.70 -13.32
C THR A 72 6.04 -4.24 -13.72
N SER A 73 5.96 -5.15 -14.69
CA SER A 73 4.71 -5.78 -15.11
C SER A 73 4.08 -6.61 -14.00
N LEU A 74 4.88 -7.47 -13.33
CA LEU A 74 4.41 -8.28 -12.20
C LEU A 74 3.96 -7.40 -11.01
N MET A 75 4.73 -6.34 -10.72
CA MET A 75 4.37 -5.39 -9.66
C MET A 75 3.09 -4.61 -10.00
N ALA A 76 2.95 -4.14 -11.24
CA ALA A 76 1.74 -3.44 -11.69
C ALA A 76 0.49 -4.32 -11.57
N LEU A 77 0.62 -5.62 -11.86
CA LEU A 77 -0.44 -6.59 -11.66
C LEU A 77 -0.86 -6.68 -10.18
N ILE A 78 0.10 -6.87 -9.26
CA ILE A 78 -0.20 -6.89 -7.82
C ILE A 78 -0.88 -5.60 -7.37
N ILE A 79 -0.34 -4.44 -7.78
CA ILE A 79 -0.90 -3.12 -7.44
C ILE A 79 -2.36 -3.02 -7.91
N GLY A 80 -2.67 -3.51 -9.11
CA GLY A 80 -4.02 -3.47 -9.68
C GLY A 80 -5.09 -4.11 -8.78
N PHE A 81 -4.76 -5.20 -8.10
CA PHE A 81 -5.68 -5.90 -7.20
C PHE A 81 -5.56 -5.43 -5.74
N ALA A 82 -4.34 -5.15 -5.27
CA ALA A 82 -4.10 -4.79 -3.89
C ALA A 82 -4.55 -3.36 -3.55
N VAL A 83 -4.49 -2.41 -4.49
CA VAL A 83 -4.93 -1.02 -4.25
C VAL A 83 -6.43 -0.95 -3.89
N PRO A 84 -7.37 -1.54 -4.66
CA PRO A 84 -8.78 -1.58 -4.28
C PRO A 84 -9.00 -2.22 -2.92
N LEU A 85 -8.40 -3.39 -2.67
CA LEU A 85 -8.53 -4.14 -1.41
C LEU A 85 -8.12 -3.28 -0.21
N CYS A 86 -6.92 -2.71 -0.25
CA CYS A 86 -6.39 -1.88 0.83
C CYS A 86 -7.16 -0.55 0.96
N ASN A 87 -7.66 0.04 -0.13
CA ASN A 87 -8.46 1.25 -0.05
C ASN A 87 -9.83 0.98 0.61
N MET A 88 -10.51 -0.11 0.27
CA MET A 88 -11.79 -0.48 0.90
C MET A 88 -11.61 -0.72 2.40
N ALA A 89 -10.58 -1.47 2.79
CA ALA A 89 -10.25 -1.74 4.19
C ALA A 89 -9.93 -0.43 4.96
N ALA A 90 -9.14 0.47 4.37
CA ALA A 90 -8.80 1.75 5.00
C ALA A 90 -10.03 2.66 5.19
N VAL A 91 -10.91 2.73 4.18
CA VAL A 91 -12.15 3.51 4.30
C VAL A 91 -13.08 2.90 5.34
N HIS A 92 -13.19 1.57 5.40
CA HIS A 92 -13.99 0.89 6.42
C HIS A 92 -13.54 1.27 7.83
N ALA A 93 -12.22 1.36 8.08
CA ALA A 93 -11.70 1.79 9.37
C ALA A 93 -12.09 3.24 9.74
N LEU A 94 -12.08 4.16 8.76
CA LEU A 94 -12.27 5.60 8.98
C LEU A 94 -13.73 6.10 8.80
N ALA A 95 -14.62 5.31 8.20
CA ALA A 95 -15.95 5.76 7.76
C ALA A 95 -16.98 5.98 8.89
N HIS A 96 -16.65 5.65 10.14
CA HIS A 96 -17.60 5.69 11.27
C HIS A 96 -18.25 7.06 11.48
N LYS A 97 -17.60 8.16 11.07
CA LYS A 97 -18.12 9.53 11.23
C LYS A 97 -18.96 10.07 10.04
N GLN A 98 -19.07 9.37 8.91
CA GLN A 98 -19.66 9.91 7.67
C GLN A 98 -21.06 9.36 7.31
N GLY A 99 -21.79 8.77 8.26
CA GLY A 99 -23.16 8.31 8.04
C GLY A 99 -23.26 7.01 7.22
N GLY A 100 -22.24 6.14 7.31
CA GLY A 100 -22.22 4.80 6.73
C GLY A 100 -21.06 4.53 5.76
N VAL A 101 -20.54 3.31 5.79
CA VAL A 101 -19.39 2.87 4.97
C VAL A 101 -19.66 3.05 3.48
N PHE A 102 -20.85 2.70 3.01
CA PHE A 102 -21.20 2.78 1.58
C PHE A 102 -21.15 4.21 1.03
N LYS A 103 -21.69 5.18 1.79
CA LYS A 103 -21.67 6.60 1.40
C LYS A 103 -20.24 7.17 1.45
N ALA A 104 -19.43 6.75 2.42
CA ALA A 104 -18.03 7.13 2.51
C ALA A 104 -17.19 6.54 1.36
N LEU A 105 -17.45 5.29 0.96
CA LEU A 105 -16.80 4.64 -0.19
C LEU A 105 -17.12 5.37 -1.50
N LEU A 106 -18.40 5.66 -1.76
CA LEU A 106 -18.84 6.37 -2.98
C LEU A 106 -18.31 7.80 -3.08
N LYS A 107 -18.10 8.47 -1.93
CA LYS A 107 -17.53 9.82 -1.89
C LYS A 107 -16.01 9.83 -1.84
N ASN A 108 -15.36 8.68 -1.78
CA ASN A 108 -13.91 8.61 -1.69
C ASN A 108 -13.29 8.79 -3.10
N PRO A 109 -12.61 9.91 -3.37
CA PRO A 109 -12.08 10.18 -4.70
C PRO A 109 -11.00 9.19 -5.13
N LEU A 110 -10.27 8.56 -4.19
CA LEU A 110 -9.26 7.54 -4.53
C LEU A 110 -9.92 6.25 -5.01
N LEU A 111 -11.00 5.83 -4.35
CA LEU A 111 -11.76 4.65 -4.77
C LEU A 111 -12.46 4.89 -6.10
N VAL A 112 -13.14 6.04 -6.25
CA VAL A 112 -13.78 6.42 -7.51
C VAL A 112 -12.75 6.47 -8.64
N ALA A 113 -11.61 7.13 -8.45
CA ALA A 113 -10.56 7.18 -9.47
C ALA A 113 -10.01 5.79 -9.83
N THR A 114 -9.79 4.92 -8.85
CA THR A 114 -9.28 3.56 -9.08
C THR A 114 -10.31 2.72 -9.85
N VAL A 115 -11.57 2.71 -9.41
CA VAL A 115 -12.65 1.94 -10.06
C VAL A 115 -12.93 2.47 -11.46
N SER A 116 -13.04 3.80 -11.64
CA SER A 116 -13.22 4.40 -12.95
C SER A 116 -12.05 4.10 -13.89
N GLY A 117 -10.81 4.14 -13.40
CA GLY A 117 -9.63 3.77 -14.19
C GLY A 117 -9.65 2.32 -14.66
N VAL A 118 -10.03 1.39 -13.77
CA VAL A 118 -10.17 -0.03 -14.11
C VAL A 118 -11.30 -0.23 -15.13
N LEU A 119 -12.48 0.36 -14.91
CA LEU A 119 -13.60 0.26 -15.84
C LEU A 119 -13.28 0.84 -17.22
N PHE A 120 -12.57 1.97 -17.25
CA PHE A 120 -12.13 2.60 -18.50
C PHE A 120 -11.17 1.71 -19.29
N ASN A 121 -10.23 1.05 -18.58
CA ASN A 121 -9.31 0.09 -19.19
C ASN A 121 -10.04 -1.16 -19.73
N LEU A 122 -10.97 -1.72 -18.95
CA LEU A 122 -11.78 -2.87 -19.36
C LEU A 122 -12.70 -2.57 -20.55
N ALA A 123 -13.16 -1.33 -20.67
CA ALA A 123 -13.93 -0.86 -21.82
C ALA A 123 -13.08 -0.69 -23.10
N GLY A 124 -11.77 -0.91 -23.05
CA GLY A 124 -10.85 -0.73 -24.18
C GLY A 124 -10.70 0.73 -24.63
N LEU A 125 -11.09 1.68 -23.77
CA LEU A 125 -11.03 3.10 -24.09
C LEU A 125 -9.59 3.60 -23.97
N HIS A 126 -9.18 4.40 -24.95
CA HIS A 126 -7.87 5.04 -24.95
C HIS A 126 -8.05 6.53 -24.67
N LEU A 127 -7.29 7.03 -23.69
CA LEU A 127 -7.25 8.47 -23.41
C LEU A 127 -6.52 9.19 -24.55
N PRO A 128 -7.03 10.34 -25.02
CA PRO A 128 -6.28 11.20 -25.92
C PRO A 128 -4.93 11.57 -25.31
N GLU A 129 -3.88 11.65 -26.13
CA GLU A 129 -2.50 11.86 -25.66
C GLU A 129 -2.35 13.09 -24.76
N VAL A 130 -3.03 14.19 -25.10
CA VAL A 130 -3.05 15.43 -24.31
C VAL A 130 -3.65 15.21 -22.92
N ALA A 131 -4.73 14.44 -22.81
CA ALA A 131 -5.37 14.14 -21.53
C ALA A 131 -4.47 13.23 -20.68
N GLY A 132 -3.85 12.22 -21.29
CA GLY A 132 -2.88 11.33 -20.64
C GLY A 132 -1.68 12.11 -20.08
N ALA A 133 -1.06 12.95 -20.90
CA ALA A 133 0.08 13.77 -20.49
C ALA A 133 -0.27 14.75 -19.35
N THR A 134 -1.45 15.37 -19.42
CA THR A 134 -1.95 16.27 -18.37
C THR A 134 -2.18 15.53 -17.05
N LEU A 135 -2.89 14.40 -17.10
CA LEU A 135 -3.14 13.56 -15.92
C LEU A 135 -1.84 13.05 -15.30
N GLN A 136 -0.84 12.68 -16.12
CA GLN A 136 0.45 12.23 -15.62
C GLN A 136 1.21 13.36 -14.91
N ARG A 137 1.21 14.58 -15.47
CA ARG A 137 1.81 15.76 -14.81
C ARG A 137 1.12 16.09 -13.49
N LEU A 138 -0.21 16.03 -13.45
CA LEU A 138 -1.00 16.21 -12.22
C LEU A 138 -0.71 15.13 -11.20
N GLY A 139 -0.56 13.87 -11.63
CA GLY A 139 -0.16 12.75 -10.79
C GLY A 139 1.20 13.02 -10.13
N ASN A 140 2.21 13.40 -10.91
CA ASN A 140 3.54 13.74 -10.42
C ASN A 140 3.53 14.92 -9.42
N ALA A 141 2.78 15.98 -9.72
CA ALA A 141 2.64 17.12 -8.82
C ALA A 141 1.95 16.75 -7.50
N SER A 142 0.91 15.89 -7.56
CA SER A 142 0.18 15.41 -6.38
C SER A 142 1.08 14.63 -5.43
N ILE A 143 2.11 13.94 -5.93
CA ILE A 143 3.10 13.23 -5.11
C ILE A 143 3.94 14.23 -4.31
N ALA A 144 4.51 15.24 -4.98
CA ALA A 144 5.33 16.25 -4.34
C ALA A 144 4.54 16.96 -3.24
N LEU A 145 3.30 17.35 -3.52
CA LEU A 145 2.39 17.92 -2.53
C LEU A 145 2.07 16.93 -1.40
N GLY A 146 1.84 15.65 -1.71
CA GLY A 146 1.63 14.60 -0.71
C GLY A 146 2.80 14.45 0.26
N LEU A 147 4.03 14.49 -0.24
CA LEU A 147 5.24 14.40 0.59
C LEU A 147 5.44 15.66 1.45
N ILE A 148 5.25 16.86 0.86
CA ILE A 148 5.32 18.12 1.61
C ILE A 148 4.26 18.16 2.71
N THR A 149 3.03 17.69 2.44
CA THR A 149 1.94 17.69 3.43
C THR A 149 2.12 16.67 4.53
N VAL A 150 2.68 15.49 4.25
CA VAL A 150 3.13 14.54 5.29
C VAL A 150 4.23 15.18 6.12
N GLY A 151 5.22 15.82 5.48
CA GLY A 151 6.31 16.53 6.14
C GLY A 151 5.81 17.64 7.08
N ALA A 152 4.89 18.48 6.60
CA ALA A 152 4.28 19.56 7.39
C ALA A 152 3.34 19.03 8.49
N GLY A 153 2.73 17.86 8.28
CA GLY A 153 1.85 17.21 9.25
C GLY A 153 2.60 16.46 10.36
N LEU A 154 3.91 16.24 10.21
CA LEU A 154 4.73 15.58 11.23
C LEU A 154 4.84 16.43 12.48
N ARG A 155 4.25 15.95 13.57
CA ARG A 155 4.42 16.51 14.91
C ARG A 155 5.20 15.53 15.77
N LEU A 156 6.51 15.75 15.89
CA LEU A 156 7.38 14.94 16.74
C LEU A 156 6.98 15.01 18.23
N SER A 157 6.26 16.06 18.64
CA SER A 157 5.72 16.21 19.99
C SER A 157 4.60 15.21 20.33
N GLU A 158 3.93 14.61 19.35
CA GLU A 158 2.95 13.54 19.58
C GLU A 158 3.61 12.14 19.67
N ALA A 159 4.91 12.04 19.38
CA ALA A 159 5.71 10.80 19.40
C ALA A 159 6.04 10.29 20.82
N GLY A 160 5.17 10.52 21.80
CA GLY A 160 5.36 10.08 23.20
C GLY A 160 4.24 9.20 23.74
N ARG A 161 3.00 9.37 23.28
CA ARG A 161 1.80 8.72 23.88
C ARG A 161 1.26 7.51 23.12
N SER A 162 1.74 7.26 21.90
CA SER A 162 1.22 6.20 21.02
C SER A 162 2.32 5.42 20.27
N ASN A 163 3.55 5.44 20.79
CA ASN A 163 4.70 4.78 20.14
C ASN A 163 4.55 3.27 20.04
N GLY A 164 3.92 2.63 21.04
CA GLY A 164 3.72 1.18 21.04
C GLY A 164 2.87 0.70 19.86
N ILE A 165 1.74 1.37 19.61
CA ILE A 165 0.87 1.01 18.48
C ILE A 165 1.48 1.42 17.13
N ALA A 166 2.23 2.52 17.07
CA ALA A 166 2.99 2.91 15.88
C ALA A 166 4.05 1.86 15.51
N ALA A 167 4.85 1.43 16.49
CA ALA A 167 5.86 0.38 16.32
C ALA A 167 5.22 -0.95 15.90
N TYR A 168 4.05 -1.30 16.46
CA TYR A 168 3.29 -2.46 16.04
C TYR A 168 2.91 -2.39 14.56
N PHE A 169 2.31 -1.29 14.09
CA PHE A 169 1.94 -1.17 12.68
C PHE A 169 3.15 -1.21 11.74
N ILE A 170 4.26 -0.58 12.11
CA ILE A 170 5.51 -0.63 11.35
C ILE A 170 6.06 -2.07 11.32
N GLY A 171 6.07 -2.75 12.47
CA GLY A 171 6.55 -4.13 12.59
C GLY A 171 5.70 -5.11 11.78
N VAL A 172 4.37 -4.99 11.85
CA VAL A 172 3.46 -5.77 10.99
C VAL A 172 3.81 -5.53 9.53
N LYS A 173 3.91 -4.27 9.11
CA LYS A 173 4.09 -3.92 7.71
C LYS A 173 5.45 -4.34 7.14
N LEU A 174 6.54 -4.06 7.86
CA LEU A 174 7.91 -4.19 7.34
C LEU A 174 8.61 -5.51 7.71
N LEU A 175 8.10 -6.25 8.70
CA LEU A 175 8.69 -7.52 9.14
C LEU A 175 7.72 -8.68 8.94
N VAL A 176 6.49 -8.58 9.46
CA VAL A 176 5.55 -9.71 9.43
C VAL A 176 5.05 -9.98 8.01
N LEU A 177 4.62 -8.97 7.25
CA LEU A 177 4.09 -9.19 5.90
C LEU A 177 5.10 -9.78 4.92
N PRO A 178 6.37 -9.34 4.88
CA PRO A 178 7.39 -10.00 4.07
C PRO A 178 7.61 -11.47 4.43
N VAL A 179 7.64 -11.80 5.73
CA VAL A 179 7.73 -13.20 6.20
C VAL A 179 6.55 -14.02 5.70
N VAL A 180 5.34 -13.49 5.85
CA VAL A 180 4.11 -14.17 5.39
C VAL A 180 4.15 -14.40 3.88
N ALA A 181 4.54 -13.39 3.10
CA ALA A 181 4.68 -13.52 1.65
C ALA A 181 5.77 -14.53 1.26
N PHE A 182 6.88 -14.58 2.00
CA PHE A 182 7.95 -15.55 1.76
C PHE A 182 7.47 -16.97 2.02
N VAL A 183 6.82 -17.21 3.16
CA VAL A 183 6.29 -18.54 3.54
C VAL A 183 5.24 -19.02 2.55
N ILE A 184 4.25 -18.18 2.22
CA ILE A 184 3.19 -18.54 1.27
C ILE A 184 3.77 -18.76 -0.12
N GLY A 185 4.62 -17.85 -0.59
CA GLY A 185 5.22 -17.94 -1.93
C GLY A 185 6.13 -19.16 -2.09
N HIS A 186 6.85 -19.54 -1.03
CA HIS A 186 7.66 -20.76 -1.02
C HIS A 186 6.78 -22.02 -1.02
N TRP A 187 5.68 -22.01 -0.26
CA TRP A 187 4.73 -23.13 -0.22
C TRP A 187 4.00 -23.34 -1.56
N LEU A 188 3.71 -22.26 -2.27
CA LEU A 188 3.15 -22.28 -3.63
C LEU A 188 4.22 -22.50 -4.72
N ALA A 189 5.47 -22.79 -4.34
CA ALA A 189 6.59 -23.04 -5.24
C ALA A 189 6.78 -21.95 -6.32
N LEU A 190 6.66 -20.67 -5.92
CA LEU A 190 6.83 -19.55 -6.83
C LEU A 190 8.23 -19.54 -7.47
N PRO A 191 8.34 -19.24 -8.78
CA PRO A 191 9.62 -18.99 -9.42
C PRO A 191 10.37 -17.88 -8.67
N PRO A 192 11.72 -17.90 -8.63
CA PRO A 192 12.51 -16.97 -7.82
C PRO A 192 12.13 -15.51 -8.01
N LEU A 193 11.94 -15.08 -9.25
CA LEU A 193 11.52 -13.70 -9.57
C LEU A 193 10.13 -13.36 -9.01
N HIS A 194 9.16 -14.27 -9.11
CA HIS A 194 7.80 -14.02 -8.60
C HIS A 194 7.81 -13.93 -7.07
N LEU A 195 8.54 -14.82 -6.41
CA LEU A 195 8.75 -14.76 -4.96
C LEU A 195 9.40 -13.45 -4.53
N GLN A 196 10.48 -13.03 -5.21
CA GLN A 196 11.16 -11.77 -4.97
C GLN A 196 10.21 -10.57 -5.08
N ILE A 197 9.39 -10.51 -6.14
CA ILE A 197 8.43 -9.43 -6.34
C ILE A 197 7.33 -9.43 -5.26
N ALA A 198 6.82 -10.60 -4.85
CA ALA A 198 5.79 -10.71 -3.80
C ALA A 198 6.31 -10.27 -2.42
N VAL A 199 7.51 -10.73 -2.04
CA VAL A 199 8.12 -10.34 -0.76
C VAL A 199 8.50 -8.86 -0.77
N MET A 200 9.07 -8.37 -1.87
CA MET A 200 9.38 -6.96 -2.06
C MET A 200 8.13 -6.08 -1.93
N PHE A 201 7.02 -6.46 -2.57
CA PHE A 201 5.73 -5.76 -2.43
C PHE A 201 5.31 -5.64 -0.96
N CYS A 202 5.44 -6.72 -0.20
CA CYS A 202 5.08 -6.74 1.21
C CYS A 202 6.03 -5.89 2.07
N ALA A 203 7.31 -5.79 1.69
CA ALA A 203 8.36 -5.04 2.39
C ALA A 203 8.32 -3.52 2.15
N LEU A 204 7.44 -3.03 1.26
CA LEU A 204 7.31 -1.61 0.98
C LEU A 204 6.80 -0.83 2.20
N PRO A 205 7.28 0.40 2.45
CA PRO A 205 6.68 1.25 3.46
C PRO A 205 5.24 1.64 3.09
N THR A 206 4.51 2.10 4.10
CA THR A 206 3.16 2.64 3.95
C THR A 206 3.14 3.87 3.03
N ALA A 207 2.14 3.99 2.16
CA ALA A 207 1.99 5.17 1.30
C ALA A 207 1.62 6.45 2.08
N SER A 208 2.17 7.58 1.62
CA SER A 208 1.78 8.94 2.05
C SER A 208 0.29 9.24 1.84
N SER A 209 -0.39 8.55 0.91
CA SER A 209 -1.83 8.66 0.71
C SER A 209 -2.66 8.28 1.95
N ALA A 210 -2.10 7.49 2.89
CA ALA A 210 -2.73 7.18 4.16
C ALA A 210 -2.99 8.44 5.01
N TYR A 211 -2.01 9.37 5.02
CA TYR A 211 -2.14 10.65 5.73
C TYR A 211 -3.26 11.50 5.13
N VAL A 212 -3.27 11.65 3.80
CA VAL A 212 -4.29 12.44 3.09
C VAL A 212 -5.69 11.88 3.37
N LEU A 213 -5.84 10.55 3.38
CA LEU A 213 -7.10 9.90 3.69
C LEU A 213 -7.54 10.15 5.14
N ALA A 214 -6.63 9.98 6.11
CA ALA A 214 -6.92 10.26 7.52
C ALA A 214 -7.31 11.73 7.74
N ALA A 215 -6.57 12.67 7.16
CA ALA A 215 -6.86 14.10 7.27
C ALA A 215 -8.22 14.46 6.65
N ARG A 216 -8.57 13.92 5.47
CA ARG A 216 -9.86 14.19 4.82
C ARG A 216 -11.05 13.55 5.52
N MET A 217 -10.86 12.44 6.23
CA MET A 217 -11.94 11.74 6.93
C MET A 217 -12.11 12.16 8.39
N GLY A 218 -11.38 13.19 8.85
CA GLY A 218 -11.46 13.69 10.23
C GLY A 218 -10.82 12.74 11.25
N GLY A 219 -9.82 11.97 10.81
CA GLY A 219 -8.96 11.14 11.64
C GLY A 219 -7.73 11.89 12.18
N ASN A 220 -6.85 11.18 12.88
CA ASN A 220 -5.58 11.70 13.36
C ASN A 220 -4.52 11.70 12.24
N GLY A 221 -4.47 12.79 11.48
CA GLY A 221 -3.43 13.03 10.47
C GLY A 221 -2.01 13.00 11.04
N PRO A 222 -1.67 13.79 12.09
CA PRO A 222 -0.32 13.84 12.66
C PRO A 222 0.25 12.47 13.05
N PHE A 223 -0.57 11.61 13.67
CA PHE A 223 -0.17 10.24 14.01
C PHE A 223 0.14 9.40 12.77
N VAL A 224 -0.70 9.47 11.73
CA VAL A 224 -0.45 8.74 10.48
C VAL A 224 0.78 9.26 9.76
N ALA A 225 1.01 10.58 9.75
CA ALA A 225 2.22 11.18 9.21
C ALA A 225 3.46 10.64 9.93
N PHE A 226 3.43 10.60 11.26
CA PHE A 226 4.51 10.03 12.08
C PHE A 226 4.79 8.56 11.72
N VAL A 227 3.76 7.70 11.68
CA VAL A 227 3.94 6.27 11.35
C VAL A 227 4.48 6.09 9.94
N VAL A 228 3.97 6.84 8.95
CA VAL A 228 4.44 6.77 7.57
C VAL A 228 5.90 7.20 7.45
N SER A 229 6.29 8.30 8.10
CA SER A 229 7.68 8.79 8.05
C SER A 229 8.63 7.86 8.78
N ALA A 230 8.29 7.42 9.98
CA ALA A 230 9.09 6.46 10.73
C ALA A 230 9.22 5.12 9.97
N GLY A 231 8.11 4.60 9.42
CA GLY A 231 8.11 3.41 8.58
C GLY A 231 8.94 3.58 7.30
N THR A 232 8.93 4.76 6.69
CA THR A 232 9.76 5.05 5.52
C THR A 232 11.25 5.04 5.88
N LEU A 233 11.64 5.65 7.01
CA LEU A 233 13.02 5.62 7.50
C LEU A 233 13.48 4.19 7.83
N VAL A 234 12.64 3.41 8.55
CA VAL A 234 12.94 2.01 8.84
C VAL A 234 13.03 1.18 7.56
N SER A 235 12.17 1.45 6.57
CA SER A 235 12.19 0.74 5.29
C SER A 235 13.46 0.95 4.47
N ALA A 236 14.16 2.09 4.66
CA ALA A 236 15.45 2.32 4.02
C ALA A 236 16.50 1.27 4.43
N LEU A 237 16.34 0.65 5.61
CA LEU A 237 17.17 -0.44 6.08
C LEU A 237 16.53 -1.81 5.81
N THR A 238 15.23 -1.97 6.11
CA THR A 238 14.60 -3.30 6.02
C THR A 238 14.40 -3.77 4.58
N LEU A 239 14.11 -2.88 3.63
CA LEU A 239 13.85 -3.27 2.24
C LEU A 239 15.11 -3.83 1.56
N PRO A 240 16.30 -3.20 1.64
CA PRO A 240 17.53 -3.81 1.16
C PRO A 240 17.86 -5.15 1.85
N LEU A 241 17.64 -5.26 3.17
CA LEU A 241 17.87 -6.51 3.90
C LEU A 241 16.99 -7.66 3.37
N TRP A 242 15.70 -7.40 3.13
CA TRP A 242 14.82 -8.39 2.53
C TRP A 242 15.27 -8.81 1.13
N LEU A 243 15.70 -7.85 0.30
CA LEU A 243 16.20 -8.16 -1.03
C LEU A 243 17.49 -9.00 -0.98
N LEU A 244 18.42 -8.69 -0.06
CA LEU A 244 19.64 -9.47 0.13
C LEU A 244 19.38 -10.92 0.57
N LEU A 245 18.32 -11.16 1.34
CA LEU A 245 17.93 -12.51 1.77
C LEU A 245 17.31 -13.37 0.65
N LEU A 246 16.90 -12.74 -0.46
CA LEU A 246 16.19 -13.39 -1.57
C LEU A 246 17.05 -13.54 -2.83
N VAL A 247 18.29 -13.06 -2.79
CA VAL A 247 19.32 -13.20 -3.84
C VAL A 247 20.16 -14.45 -3.53
#